data_AF-A0A961P6P6-F1
#
_entry.id   AF-A0A961P6P6-F1
#
_cell.length_a   1.000
_cell.length_b   1.000
_cell.length_c   1.000
_cell.angle_alpha   90.00
_cell.angle_beta   90.00
_cell.angle_gamma   90.00
#
_symmetry.space_group_name_H-M   'P 1'
#
loop_
_entity.id
_entity.type
_entity.pdbx_description
1 polymer ?
#
loop_
_entity_poly.entity_id
_entity_poly.type
_entity_poly.pdbx_seq_one_letter_code
_entity_poly.pdbx_strand_id
1 'polypeptide(L)'
;MRGVFIHAGAHRTGTSSFQLCLAQNRAALARHGLEPVYPGRDGAPGGRLRMDLPRPRHGARRIPEFAGKLRAHLDRIANGQRLILSEENIPGPMHHFYEGRFFPASANRLASLAQALGERPAHLVYVLRPYHALYVSAYRKRAEDNAVPPFETLVPHFLSMDRGWPDLIVDFRDILKPERLTVIDFARRGSSTDLLRRLVPELQDAPLEEPDQVVNLSATDRALEHLQTRYHAGETLPREIWQAEIERFRGDPEPTGFASFSTEDAATLQARYDADLHRIADMDGITLA
;
A
#
# COMPACT_ATOMS: atom_id res chain seq x y z
N MET A 1 21.65 6.74 -16.47
CA MET A 1 20.99 5.92 -15.44
C MET A 1 19.83 6.71 -14.89
N ARG A 2 18.62 6.15 -14.84
CA ARG A 2 17.44 6.83 -14.31
C ARG A 2 17.30 6.40 -12.85
N GLY A 3 17.82 7.18 -11.91
CA GLY A 3 17.64 6.87 -10.49
C GLY A 3 16.14 6.68 -10.14
N VAL A 4 15.81 5.55 -9.52
CA VAL A 4 14.43 5.22 -9.11
C VAL A 4 14.35 5.14 -7.59
N PHE A 5 13.40 5.88 -7.04
CA PHE A 5 13.01 5.85 -5.64
C PHE A 5 11.63 5.21 -5.53
N ILE A 6 11.47 4.25 -4.62
CA ILE A 6 10.22 3.50 -4.48
C ILE A 6 9.64 3.74 -3.09
N HIS A 7 8.46 4.35 -3.05
CA HIS A 7 7.56 4.22 -1.93
C HIS A 7 6.61 3.06 -2.23
N ALA A 8 6.92 1.90 -1.67
CA ALA A 8 6.10 0.70 -1.83
C ALA A 8 5.10 0.54 -0.68
N GLY A 9 4.80 1.59 0.08
CA GLY A 9 4.11 1.52 1.38
C GLY A 9 2.94 0.53 1.41
N ALA A 10 2.80 -0.25 2.48
CA ALA A 10 1.74 -1.23 2.57
C ALA A 10 0.36 -0.58 2.34
N HIS A 11 -0.59 -1.36 1.84
CA HIS A 11 -1.97 -0.90 1.79
C HIS A 11 -2.38 -0.33 3.14
N ARG A 12 -3.10 0.81 3.12
CA ARG A 12 -3.67 1.43 4.33
C ARG A 12 -2.63 2.00 5.31
N THR A 13 -1.47 2.44 4.81
CA THR A 13 -0.45 3.19 5.58
C THR A 13 -0.28 4.64 5.11
N GLY A 14 -1.36 5.28 4.63
CA GLY A 14 -1.32 6.68 4.20
C GLY A 14 -0.71 6.90 2.81
N THR A 15 -0.78 5.91 1.92
CA THR A 15 -0.27 6.03 0.55
C THR A 15 -0.98 7.12 -0.25
N SER A 16 -2.31 7.23 -0.15
CA SER A 16 -3.07 8.28 -0.85
C SER A 16 -2.67 9.69 -0.38
N SER A 17 -2.45 9.88 0.93
CA SER A 17 -1.90 11.13 1.49
C SER A 17 -0.50 11.43 0.95
N PHE A 18 0.36 10.41 0.85
CA PHE A 18 1.69 10.58 0.26
C PHE A 18 1.63 10.92 -1.23
N GLN A 19 0.73 10.31 -1.99
CA GLN A 19 0.52 10.62 -3.40
C GLN A 19 -0.03 12.05 -3.61
N LEU A 20 -0.89 12.56 -2.72
CA LEU A 20 -1.29 13.97 -2.72
C LEU A 20 -0.10 14.89 -2.47
N CYS A 21 0.73 14.56 -1.48
CA CYS A 21 1.97 15.30 -1.21
C CYS A 21 2.87 15.33 -2.45
N LEU A 22 3.04 14.20 -3.15
CA LEU A 22 3.79 14.15 -4.40
C LEU A 22 3.16 15.02 -5.51
N ALA A 23 1.84 15.05 -5.59
CA ALA A 23 1.11 15.85 -6.56
C ALA A 23 1.27 17.36 -6.31
N GLN A 24 1.11 17.79 -5.05
CA GLN A 24 1.28 19.18 -4.62
C GLN A 24 2.71 19.68 -4.84
N ASN A 25 3.71 18.83 -4.55
CA ASN A 25 5.11 19.19 -4.65
C ASN A 25 5.74 18.93 -6.02
N ARG A 26 4.95 18.56 -7.04
CA ARG A 26 5.46 18.17 -8.38
C ARG A 26 6.36 19.23 -9.02
N ALA A 27 6.06 20.52 -8.86
CA ALA A 27 6.90 21.60 -9.37
C ALA A 27 8.26 21.69 -8.65
N ALA A 28 8.28 21.50 -7.32
CA ALA A 28 9.53 21.45 -6.57
C ALA A 28 10.36 20.22 -6.98
N LEU A 29 9.73 19.04 -7.07
CA LEU A 29 10.38 17.80 -7.50
C LEU A 29 11.01 17.91 -8.90
N ALA A 30 10.32 18.56 -9.84
CA ALA A 30 10.82 18.76 -11.20
C ALA A 30 12.13 19.58 -11.25
N ARG A 31 12.31 20.55 -10.35
CA ARG A 31 13.58 21.32 -10.24
C ARG A 31 14.76 20.46 -9.81
N HIS A 32 14.49 19.34 -9.13
CA HIS A 32 15.48 18.32 -8.76
C HIS A 32 15.57 17.17 -9.78
N GLY A 33 14.92 17.30 -10.94
CA GLY A 33 14.92 16.28 -11.99
C GLY A 33 14.16 15.00 -11.60
N LEU A 34 13.18 15.11 -10.70
CA LEU A 34 12.37 14.01 -10.21
C LEU A 34 10.94 14.10 -10.78
N GLU A 35 10.47 13.00 -11.34
CA GLU A 35 9.09 12.81 -11.81
C GLU A 35 8.35 11.88 -10.85
N PRO A 36 7.33 12.36 -10.13
CA PRO A 36 6.51 11.49 -9.31
C PRO A 36 5.51 10.71 -10.16
N VAL A 37 5.48 9.40 -9.93
CA VAL A 37 4.67 8.43 -10.67
C VAL A 37 3.87 7.58 -9.69
N TYR A 38 2.56 7.76 -9.74
CA TYR A 38 1.58 7.09 -8.88
C TYR A 38 0.29 6.84 -9.67
N PRO A 39 -0.57 5.92 -9.20
CA PRO A 39 -1.83 5.61 -9.86
C PRO A 39 -2.86 6.74 -9.67
N GLY A 40 -3.78 6.91 -10.62
CA GLY A 40 -4.81 7.96 -10.60
C GLY A 40 -6.11 7.60 -9.87
N ARG A 41 -6.10 6.60 -8.98
CA ARG A 41 -7.32 6.00 -8.39
C ARG A 41 -7.76 6.64 -7.08
N ASP A 42 -6.86 7.30 -6.35
CA ASP A 42 -7.10 7.73 -4.98
C ASP A 42 -7.23 9.26 -4.83
N GLY A 43 -7.70 9.93 -5.88
CA GLY A 43 -7.97 11.38 -5.88
C GLY A 43 -6.73 12.27 -6.03
N ALA A 44 -5.52 11.72 -5.95
CA ALA A 44 -4.30 12.49 -6.24
C ALA A 44 -4.24 12.89 -7.72
N PRO A 45 -4.16 14.21 -8.04
CA PRO A 45 -4.18 14.67 -9.43
C PRO A 45 -2.91 14.27 -10.17
N GLY A 46 -3.02 14.06 -11.49
CA GLY A 46 -1.87 13.75 -12.33
C GLY A 46 -1.31 12.32 -12.21
N GLY A 47 -2.02 11.41 -11.53
CA GLY A 47 -1.65 9.99 -11.47
C GLY A 47 -1.79 9.30 -12.83
N ARG A 48 -0.70 8.70 -13.32
CA ARG A 48 -0.62 8.07 -14.66
C ARG A 48 -0.16 6.61 -14.61
N LEU A 49 0.27 6.12 -13.45
CA LEU A 49 0.83 4.78 -13.32
C LEU A 49 -0.25 3.71 -13.53
N ARG A 50 0.04 2.79 -14.44
CA ARG A 50 -0.69 1.54 -14.62
C ARG A 50 0.29 0.41 -14.39
N MET A 51 0.07 -0.35 -13.32
CA MET A 51 0.94 -1.44 -12.92
C MET A 51 0.22 -2.78 -13.08
N ASP A 52 0.19 -3.27 -14.32
CA ASP A 52 -0.25 -4.64 -14.61
C ASP A 52 0.88 -5.60 -14.25
N LEU A 53 0.69 -6.33 -13.15
CA LEU A 53 1.68 -7.24 -12.58
C LEU A 53 1.08 -8.63 -12.40
N PRO A 54 1.93 -9.69 -12.36
CA PRO A 54 1.48 -11.07 -12.17
C PRO A 54 0.47 -11.25 -11.03
N ARG A 55 -0.49 -12.15 -11.27
CA ARG A 55 -1.45 -12.67 -10.28
C ARG A 55 -0.99 -14.07 -9.86
N PRO A 56 -1.48 -14.66 -8.75
CA PRO A 56 -1.04 -15.97 -8.28
C PRO A 56 -1.12 -17.08 -9.34
N ARG A 57 -2.12 -17.03 -10.23
CA ARG A 57 -2.27 -17.99 -11.35
C ARG A 57 -1.19 -17.88 -12.43
N HIS A 58 -0.42 -16.79 -12.47
CA HIS A 58 0.63 -16.57 -13.47
C HIS A 58 1.96 -17.10 -12.93
N GLY A 59 2.50 -18.12 -13.58
CA GLY A 59 3.83 -18.66 -13.25
C GLY A 59 4.98 -17.76 -13.73
N ALA A 60 6.20 -18.07 -13.26
CA ALA A 60 7.42 -17.30 -13.53
C ALA A 60 7.72 -17.09 -15.03
N ARG A 61 7.29 -18.01 -15.91
CA ARG A 61 7.45 -17.88 -17.38
C ARG A 61 6.79 -16.63 -17.97
N ARG A 62 5.80 -16.04 -17.27
CA ARG A 62 5.11 -14.82 -17.71
C ARG A 62 5.83 -13.53 -17.27
N ILE A 63 6.83 -13.60 -16.39
CA ILE A 63 7.54 -12.44 -15.85
C ILE A 63 8.06 -11.51 -16.96
N PRO A 64 8.72 -11.99 -18.05
CA PRO A 64 9.23 -11.11 -19.10
C PRO A 64 8.14 -10.33 -19.84
N GLU A 65 6.94 -10.91 -19.99
CA GLU A 65 5.81 -10.23 -20.63
C GLU A 65 5.31 -9.05 -19.78
N PHE A 66 5.08 -9.28 -18.49
CA PHE A 66 4.66 -8.22 -17.56
C PHE A 66 5.74 -7.14 -17.43
N ALA A 67 7.01 -7.55 -17.33
CA ALA A 67 8.13 -6.63 -17.26
C ALA A 67 8.25 -5.76 -18.51
N GLY A 68 8.09 -6.34 -19.71
CA GLY A 68 8.14 -5.60 -20.98
C GLY A 68 7.03 -4.55 -21.10
N LYS A 69 5.80 -4.92 -20.73
CA LYS A 69 4.64 -3.98 -20.69
C LYS A 69 4.87 -2.85 -19.70
N LEU A 70 5.34 -3.18 -18.49
CA LEU A 70 5.59 -2.19 -17.44
C LEU A 70 6.74 -1.26 -17.83
N ARG A 71 7.85 -1.78 -18.37
CA ARG A 71 8.98 -0.97 -18.84
C ARG A 71 8.56 0.06 -19.88
N ALA A 72 7.86 -0.39 -20.93
CA ALA A 72 7.35 0.50 -21.97
C ALA A 72 6.39 1.57 -21.40
N HIS A 73 5.65 1.23 -20.34
CA HIS A 73 4.80 2.19 -19.64
C HIS A 73 5.59 3.21 -18.83
N LEU A 74 6.56 2.76 -18.03
CA LEU A 74 7.45 3.61 -17.23
C LEU A 74 8.27 4.54 -18.12
N ASP A 75 8.82 4.05 -19.23
CA ASP A 75 9.63 4.85 -20.16
C ASP A 75 8.88 6.05 -20.72
N ARG A 76 7.59 5.87 -21.03
CA ARG A 76 6.73 6.92 -21.57
C ARG A 76 6.39 7.98 -20.54
N ILE A 77 6.16 7.60 -19.28
CA ILE A 77 5.72 8.54 -18.23
C ILE A 77 6.88 9.19 -17.49
N ALA A 78 8.05 8.55 -17.45
CA ALA A 78 9.27 9.09 -16.85
C ALA A 78 9.86 10.26 -17.65
N ASN A 79 9.66 10.28 -18.97
CA ASN A 79 10.19 11.31 -19.87
C ASN A 79 11.70 11.58 -19.67
N GLY A 80 12.48 10.53 -19.38
CA GLY A 80 13.94 10.64 -19.15
C GLY A 80 14.37 11.11 -17.77
N GLN A 81 13.44 11.48 -16.88
CA GLN A 81 13.73 11.94 -15.52
C GLN A 81 13.93 10.77 -14.53
N ARG A 82 14.47 11.08 -13.35
CA ARG A 82 14.51 10.16 -12.21
C ARG A 82 13.09 9.98 -11.68
N LEU A 83 12.76 8.79 -11.18
CA LEU A 83 11.39 8.46 -10.80
C LEU A 83 11.24 8.42 -9.28
N ILE A 84 10.13 8.98 -8.78
CA ILE A 84 9.57 8.61 -7.49
C ILE A 84 8.32 7.77 -7.77
N LEU A 85 8.44 6.46 -7.62
CA LEU A 85 7.34 5.51 -7.81
C LEU A 85 6.63 5.29 -6.48
N SER A 86 5.33 5.62 -6.40
CA SER A 86 4.51 5.40 -5.21
C SER A 86 3.30 4.53 -5.52
N GLU A 87 3.31 3.28 -5.06
CA GLU A 87 2.29 2.28 -5.37
C GLU A 87 2.22 1.20 -4.28
N GLU A 88 1.13 1.19 -3.51
CA GLU A 88 0.90 0.26 -2.40
C GLU A 88 0.64 -1.18 -2.85
N ASN A 89 0.18 -1.35 -4.08
CA ASN A 89 -0.19 -2.65 -4.63
C ASN A 89 0.98 -3.42 -5.23
N ILE A 90 2.24 -2.96 -5.08
CA ILE A 90 3.43 -3.66 -5.57
C ILE A 90 3.47 -5.13 -5.06
N PRO A 91 3.36 -5.42 -3.74
CA PRO A 91 3.30 -6.79 -3.23
C PRO A 91 2.09 -7.60 -3.71
N GLY A 92 0.99 -6.91 -4.03
CA GLY A 92 -0.26 -7.49 -4.47
C GLY A 92 -1.46 -6.98 -3.65
N PRO A 93 -2.66 -7.45 -4.00
CA PRO A 93 -3.89 -7.00 -3.36
C PRO A 93 -4.16 -7.73 -2.04
N MET A 94 -4.80 -7.04 -1.09
CA MET A 94 -5.12 -7.56 0.25
C MET A 94 -6.21 -8.65 0.27
N HIS A 95 -6.98 -8.84 -0.81
CA HIS A 95 -8.10 -9.78 -0.77
C HIS A 95 -7.69 -11.24 -0.53
N HIS A 96 -6.43 -11.59 -0.80
CA HIS A 96 -5.88 -12.91 -0.51
C HIS A 96 -5.81 -13.21 1.00
N PHE A 97 -5.93 -12.18 1.85
CA PHE A 97 -6.04 -12.37 3.29
C PHE A 97 -7.27 -13.20 3.68
N TYR A 98 -8.35 -13.12 2.89
CA TYR A 98 -9.58 -13.88 3.12
C TYR A 98 -9.39 -15.39 2.88
N GLU A 99 -8.30 -15.76 2.21
CA GLU A 99 -7.93 -17.14 1.90
C GLU A 99 -6.76 -17.60 2.78
N GLY A 100 -6.37 -16.83 3.80
CA GLY A 100 -5.22 -17.12 4.65
C GLY A 100 -3.88 -16.98 3.92
N ARG A 101 -3.79 -16.11 2.89
CA ARG A 101 -2.58 -15.95 2.08
C ARG A 101 -2.03 -14.51 2.14
N PHE A 102 -0.81 -14.37 2.67
CA PHE A 102 -0.14 -13.07 2.74
C PHE A 102 0.63 -12.75 1.44
N PHE A 103 0.07 -11.87 0.60
CA PHE A 103 0.64 -11.41 -0.67
C PHE A 103 1.27 -12.51 -1.56
N PRO A 104 0.52 -13.57 -1.92
CA PRO A 104 1.07 -14.81 -2.49
C PRO A 104 1.78 -14.67 -3.86
N ALA A 105 1.61 -13.53 -4.55
CA ALA A 105 2.26 -13.26 -5.83
C ALA A 105 3.46 -12.31 -5.72
N SER A 106 3.84 -11.85 -4.52
CA SER A 106 4.85 -10.80 -4.33
C SER A 106 6.15 -11.09 -5.06
N ALA A 107 6.69 -12.30 -4.97
CA ALA A 107 7.95 -12.65 -5.62
C ALA A 107 7.91 -12.45 -7.15
N ASN A 108 6.89 -12.98 -7.84
CA ASN A 108 6.74 -12.80 -9.29
C ASN A 108 6.48 -11.33 -9.66
N ARG A 109 5.74 -10.59 -8.82
CA ARG A 109 5.44 -9.18 -9.02
C ARG A 109 6.69 -8.31 -8.91
N LEU A 110 7.50 -8.56 -7.89
CA LEU A 110 8.77 -7.88 -7.65
C LEU A 110 9.79 -8.23 -8.73
N ALA A 111 9.83 -9.48 -9.18
CA ALA A 111 10.71 -9.88 -10.29
C ALA A 111 10.33 -9.16 -11.60
N SER A 112 9.02 -9.05 -11.90
CA SER A 112 8.56 -8.26 -13.05
C SER A 112 8.89 -6.78 -12.91
N LEU A 113 8.78 -6.21 -11.70
CA LEU A 113 9.17 -4.82 -11.44
C LEU A 113 10.68 -4.62 -11.60
N ALA A 114 11.53 -5.45 -10.99
CA ALA A 114 12.98 -5.39 -11.12
C ALA A 114 13.42 -5.46 -12.60
N GLN A 115 12.87 -6.41 -13.36
CA GLN A 115 13.17 -6.54 -14.79
C GLN A 115 12.66 -5.34 -15.61
N ALA A 116 11.53 -4.73 -15.22
CA ALA A 116 11.00 -3.56 -15.88
C ALA A 116 11.85 -2.30 -15.63
N LEU A 117 12.35 -2.14 -14.41
CA LEU A 117 13.23 -1.04 -14.02
C LEU A 117 14.58 -1.14 -14.73
N GLY A 118 15.13 -2.36 -14.86
CA GLY A 118 16.42 -2.61 -15.51
C GLY A 118 17.64 -2.15 -14.72
N GLU A 119 17.43 -1.43 -13.61
CA GLU A 119 18.43 -1.03 -12.64
C GLU A 119 17.87 -1.16 -11.22
N ARG A 120 18.77 -1.27 -10.24
CA ARG A 120 18.37 -1.34 -8.83
C ARG A 120 17.83 0.02 -8.35
N PRO A 121 16.76 0.06 -7.55
CA PRO A 121 16.28 1.31 -6.96
C PRO A 121 17.33 1.94 -6.04
N ALA A 122 17.47 3.27 -6.08
CA ALA A 122 18.37 4.01 -5.19
C ALA A 122 17.89 3.94 -3.72
N HIS A 123 16.58 3.94 -3.50
CA HIS A 123 16.00 3.77 -2.18
C HIS A 123 14.62 3.17 -2.30
N LEU A 124 14.34 2.16 -1.49
CA LEU A 124 12.98 1.68 -1.22
C LEU A 124 12.60 2.02 0.22
N VAL A 125 11.45 2.66 0.39
CA VAL A 125 10.81 2.86 1.69
C VAL A 125 9.53 2.04 1.74
N TYR A 126 9.37 1.25 2.80
CA TYR A 126 8.17 0.45 3.06
C TYR A 126 7.65 0.70 4.48
N VAL A 127 6.38 1.08 4.59
CA VAL A 127 5.72 1.31 5.89
C VAL A 127 4.93 0.07 6.27
N LEU A 128 5.17 -0.45 7.49
CA LEU A 128 4.50 -1.62 8.07
C LEU A 128 3.38 -1.20 9.01
N ARG A 129 2.39 -2.08 9.17
CA ARG A 129 1.29 -1.89 10.13
C ARG A 129 1.09 -3.18 10.93
N PRO A 130 0.71 -3.10 12.22
CA PRO A 130 0.31 -4.27 12.98
C PRO A 130 -0.75 -5.10 12.26
N TYR A 131 -0.63 -6.42 12.32
CA TYR A 131 -1.49 -7.34 11.54
C TYR A 131 -2.98 -7.15 11.85
N HIS A 132 -3.36 -7.04 13.12
CA HIS A 132 -4.75 -6.81 13.51
C HIS A 132 -5.33 -5.55 12.84
N ALA A 133 -4.57 -4.46 12.86
CA ALA A 133 -4.99 -3.18 12.29
C ALA A 133 -4.97 -3.21 10.76
N LEU A 134 -4.02 -3.93 10.15
CA LEU A 134 -4.00 -4.15 8.70
C LEU A 134 -5.23 -4.92 8.24
N TYR A 135 -5.55 -6.06 8.87
CA TYR A 135 -6.65 -6.93 8.45
C TYR A 135 -8.01 -6.26 8.64
N VAL A 136 -8.24 -5.60 9.78
CA VAL A 136 -9.44 -4.77 9.98
C VAL A 136 -9.54 -3.70 8.90
N SER A 137 -8.46 -2.95 8.65
CA SER A 137 -8.50 -1.89 7.66
C SER A 137 -8.69 -2.42 6.22
N ALA A 138 -8.17 -3.60 5.90
CA ALA A 138 -8.33 -4.26 4.61
C ALA A 138 -9.78 -4.70 4.41
N TYR A 139 -10.37 -5.33 5.44
CA TYR A 139 -11.75 -5.79 5.43
C TYR A 139 -12.72 -4.64 5.24
N ARG A 140 -12.59 -3.59 6.06
CA ARG A 140 -13.44 -2.39 5.97
C ARG A 140 -13.39 -1.76 4.59
N LYS A 141 -12.18 -1.60 4.02
CA LYS A 141 -12.06 -1.01 2.68
C LYS A 141 -12.73 -1.86 1.60
N ARG A 142 -12.67 -3.19 1.70
CA ARG A 142 -13.37 -4.06 0.75
C ARG A 142 -14.89 -3.99 0.94
N ALA A 143 -15.35 -3.92 2.19
CA ALA A 143 -16.75 -3.80 2.56
C ALA A 143 -17.40 -2.49 2.09
N GLU A 144 -16.62 -1.43 1.84
CA GLU A 144 -17.12 -0.19 1.25
C GLU A 144 -17.67 -0.41 -0.17
N ASP A 145 -17.12 -1.35 -0.93
CA ASP A 145 -17.39 -1.46 -2.37
C ASP A 145 -17.89 -2.86 -2.79
N ASN A 146 -17.95 -3.83 -1.86
CA ASN A 146 -18.28 -5.23 -2.16
C ASN A 146 -19.02 -5.87 -0.98
N ALA A 147 -19.90 -6.84 -1.29
CA ALA A 147 -20.37 -7.80 -0.30
C ALA A 147 -19.18 -8.59 0.26
N VAL A 148 -19.10 -8.68 1.59
CA VAL A 148 -18.09 -9.47 2.31
C VAL A 148 -18.78 -10.42 3.29
N PRO A 149 -18.19 -11.60 3.56
CA PRO A 149 -18.66 -12.45 4.65
C PRO A 149 -18.44 -11.74 6.01
N PRO A 150 -19.16 -12.14 7.08
CA PRO A 150 -18.96 -11.58 8.41
C PRO A 150 -17.51 -11.69 8.88
N PHE A 151 -16.99 -10.67 9.56
CA PHE A 151 -15.56 -10.55 9.90
C PHE A 151 -15.06 -11.75 10.72
N GLU A 152 -15.87 -12.21 11.66
CA GLU A 152 -15.61 -13.36 12.54
C GLU A 152 -15.36 -14.66 11.76
N THR A 153 -15.96 -14.81 10.57
CA THR A 153 -15.73 -16.00 9.72
C THR A 153 -14.35 -16.01 9.08
N LEU A 154 -13.69 -14.85 9.00
CA LEU A 154 -12.36 -14.69 8.40
C LEU A 154 -11.24 -14.70 9.45
N VAL A 155 -11.56 -14.51 10.73
CA VAL A 155 -10.58 -14.50 11.83
C VAL A 155 -9.67 -15.75 11.81
N PRO A 156 -10.18 -16.98 11.62
CA PRO A 156 -9.31 -18.16 11.53
C PRO A 156 -8.26 -18.06 10.42
N HIS A 157 -8.62 -17.50 9.25
CA HIS A 157 -7.68 -17.29 8.15
C HIS A 157 -6.61 -16.24 8.47
N PHE A 158 -6.98 -15.18 9.20
CA PHE A 158 -6.03 -14.15 9.64
C PHE A 158 -5.02 -14.69 10.65
N LEU A 159 -5.48 -15.52 11.60
CA LEU A 159 -4.63 -16.13 12.61
C LEU A 159 -3.72 -17.22 12.05
N SER A 160 -4.18 -17.96 11.04
CA SER A 160 -3.43 -19.09 10.46
C SER A 160 -2.44 -18.70 9.35
N MET A 161 -2.20 -17.41 9.09
CA MET A 161 -1.23 -17.01 8.06
C MET A 161 0.20 -17.29 8.52
N ASP A 162 0.90 -18.22 7.88
CA ASP A 162 2.30 -18.51 8.25
C ASP A 162 3.26 -17.43 7.74
N ARG A 163 2.96 -16.86 6.57
CA ARG A 163 3.76 -15.80 5.95
C ARG A 163 3.41 -14.43 6.50
N GLY A 164 4.40 -13.56 6.67
CA GLY A 164 4.24 -12.21 7.22
C GLY A 164 5.16 -11.14 6.60
N TRP A 165 5.30 -10.03 7.32
CA TRP A 165 6.11 -8.89 6.94
C TRP A 165 7.56 -9.22 6.68
N PRO A 166 8.28 -10.00 7.51
CA PRO A 166 9.70 -10.16 7.23
C PRO A 166 9.94 -11.01 5.98
N ASP A 167 9.03 -11.92 5.61
CA ASP A 167 9.12 -12.65 4.33
C ASP A 167 8.93 -11.71 3.13
N LEU A 168 8.06 -10.70 3.27
CA LEU A 168 7.88 -9.68 2.23
C LEU A 168 9.08 -8.70 2.18
N ILE A 169 9.66 -8.36 3.32
CA ILE A 169 10.87 -7.51 3.38
C ILE A 169 12.08 -8.23 2.77
N VAL A 170 12.22 -9.54 3.02
CA VAL A 170 13.22 -10.39 2.34
C VAL A 170 12.99 -10.39 0.83
N ASP A 171 11.75 -10.56 0.37
CA ASP A 171 11.41 -10.46 -1.06
C ASP A 171 11.86 -9.11 -1.65
N PHE A 172 11.59 -7.98 -0.98
CA PHE A 172 12.04 -6.67 -1.45
C PHE A 172 13.57 -6.58 -1.53
N ARG A 173 14.27 -7.01 -0.48
CA ARG A 173 15.74 -7.00 -0.40
C ARG A 173 16.36 -7.86 -1.50
N ASP A 174 15.88 -9.09 -1.66
CA ASP A 174 16.56 -10.10 -2.48
C ASP A 174 16.15 -10.05 -3.96
N ILE A 175 14.96 -9.53 -4.26
CA ILE A 175 14.45 -9.46 -5.64
C ILE A 175 14.65 -8.07 -6.25
N LEU A 176 14.26 -6.99 -5.55
CA LEU A 176 14.46 -5.63 -6.07
C LEU A 176 15.88 -5.12 -5.84
N LYS A 177 16.56 -5.61 -4.80
CA LYS A 177 17.95 -5.28 -4.45
C LYS A 177 18.23 -3.77 -4.41
N PRO A 178 17.39 -2.97 -3.73
CA PRO A 178 17.59 -1.54 -3.66
C PRO A 178 18.92 -1.21 -2.96
N GLU A 179 19.54 -0.08 -3.31
CA GLU A 179 20.79 0.37 -2.67
C GLU A 179 20.57 0.67 -1.18
N ARG A 180 19.37 1.13 -0.84
CA ARG A 180 18.91 1.35 0.52
C ARG A 180 17.50 0.78 0.67
N LEU A 181 17.27 0.05 1.75
CA LEU A 181 15.93 -0.43 2.14
C LEU A 181 15.61 0.10 3.53
N THR A 182 14.68 1.03 3.61
CA THR A 182 14.16 1.53 4.88
C THR A 182 12.78 0.93 5.13
N VAL A 183 12.61 0.34 6.31
CA VAL A 183 11.33 -0.12 6.82
C VAL A 183 10.90 0.81 7.95
N ILE A 184 9.63 1.22 7.96
CA ILE A 184 9.11 2.16 8.96
C ILE A 184 7.89 1.55 9.64
N ASP A 185 7.86 1.55 10.97
CA ASP A 185 6.62 1.24 11.67
C ASP A 185 5.59 2.37 11.46
N PHE A 186 4.34 2.04 11.15
CA PHE A 186 3.30 3.03 10.84
C PHE A 186 3.13 4.07 11.94
N ALA A 187 3.30 3.68 13.21
CA ALA A 187 3.27 4.60 14.35
C ALA A 187 4.34 5.69 14.29
N ARG A 188 5.43 5.46 13.54
CA ARG A 188 6.59 6.34 13.36
C ARG A 188 6.68 6.95 11.96
N ARG A 189 5.65 6.77 11.11
CA ARG A 189 5.66 7.25 9.71
C ARG A 189 5.95 8.74 9.58
N GLY A 190 5.42 9.57 10.49
CA GLY A 190 5.50 11.03 10.41
C GLY A 190 4.65 11.62 9.28
N SER A 191 4.96 12.86 8.91
CA SER A 191 4.28 13.59 7.83
C SER A 191 4.65 13.04 6.44
N SER A 192 3.89 13.39 5.41
CA SER A 192 4.18 12.94 4.04
C SER A 192 5.42 13.63 3.48
N THR A 193 5.69 14.89 3.87
CA THR A 193 6.92 15.60 3.53
C THR A 193 8.15 14.99 4.22
N ASP A 194 8.04 14.57 5.48
CA ASP A 194 9.11 13.83 6.16
C ASP A 194 9.40 12.49 5.47
N LEU A 195 8.34 11.76 5.10
CA LEU A 195 8.47 10.52 4.34
C LEU A 195 9.14 10.74 2.98
N LEU A 196 8.84 11.87 2.32
CA LEU A 196 9.44 12.25 1.04
C LEU A 196 10.93 12.59 1.19
N ARG A 197 11.31 13.34 2.23
CA ARG A 197 12.73 13.60 2.55
C ARG A 197 13.48 12.34 2.92
N ARG A 198 12.85 11.42 3.65
CA ARG A 198 13.45 10.11 3.96
C ARG A 198 13.66 9.28 2.70
N LEU A 199 12.68 9.27 1.80
CA LEU A 199 12.78 8.56 0.52
C LEU A 199 13.87 9.15 -0.38
N VAL A 200 13.92 10.49 -0.49
CA VAL A 200 14.87 11.23 -1.33
C VAL A 200 15.61 12.27 -0.47
N PRO A 201 16.75 11.89 0.16
CA PRO A 201 17.48 12.78 1.07
C PRO A 201 17.95 14.10 0.44
N GLU A 202 18.10 14.14 -0.88
CA GLU A 202 18.45 15.35 -1.66
C GLU A 202 17.40 16.47 -1.56
N LEU A 203 16.21 16.17 -1.06
CA LEU A 203 15.11 17.13 -0.86
C LEU A 203 15.11 17.74 0.55
N GLN A 204 16.14 17.55 1.37
CA GLN A 204 16.22 18.08 2.74
C GLN A 204 15.84 19.56 2.79
N ASP A 205 16.46 20.38 1.95
CA ASP A 205 16.28 21.84 1.91
C ASP A 205 15.25 22.29 0.87
N ALA A 206 14.57 21.36 0.20
CA ALA A 206 13.52 21.69 -0.74
C ALA A 206 12.30 22.26 0.03
N PRO A 207 11.68 23.34 -0.48
CA PRO A 207 10.46 23.90 0.11
C PRO A 207 9.27 23.00 -0.23
N LEU A 208 9.11 21.93 0.54
CA LEU A 208 8.02 20.97 0.41
C LEU A 208 6.82 21.38 1.27
N GLU A 209 5.63 21.24 0.73
CA GLU A 209 4.35 21.54 1.39
C GLU A 209 3.62 20.25 1.77
N GLU A 210 3.10 20.17 2.99
CA GLU A 210 2.20 19.09 3.39
C GLU A 210 0.79 19.37 2.86
N PRO A 211 0.06 18.38 2.33
CA PRO A 211 -1.31 18.58 1.88
C PRO A 211 -2.27 18.82 3.04
N ASP A 212 -3.12 19.85 2.90
CA ASP A 212 -4.17 20.20 3.86
C ASP A 212 -5.24 19.10 4.01
N GLN A 213 -5.35 18.22 3.01
CA GLN A 213 -6.41 17.22 2.93
C GLN A 213 -6.03 15.89 3.61
N VAL A 214 -6.74 15.57 4.70
CA VAL A 214 -6.70 14.23 5.31
C VAL A 214 -7.61 13.28 4.51
N VAL A 215 -7.02 12.41 3.69
CA VAL A 215 -7.75 11.48 2.79
C VAL A 215 -8.31 10.24 3.50
N ASN A 216 -8.18 10.12 4.82
CA ASN A 216 -8.29 8.83 5.52
C ASN A 216 -9.41 8.75 6.55
N LEU A 217 -10.64 9.16 6.21
CA LEU A 217 -11.79 8.76 7.02
C LEU A 217 -12.40 7.52 6.36
N SER A 218 -12.14 6.35 6.97
CA SER A 218 -12.88 5.14 6.63
C SER A 218 -14.35 5.35 6.94
N ALA A 219 -15.23 4.70 6.19
CA ALA A 219 -16.65 4.67 6.50
C ALA A 219 -16.90 4.29 7.98
N THR A 220 -17.93 4.87 8.61
CA THR A 220 -18.37 4.46 9.96
C THR A 220 -18.94 3.05 9.93
N ASP A 221 -19.06 2.39 11.09
CA ASP A 221 -19.62 1.04 11.17
C ASP A 221 -21.05 1.00 10.63
N ARG A 222 -21.87 2.01 10.99
CA ARG A 222 -23.25 2.15 10.49
C ARG A 222 -23.30 2.30 8.97
N ALA A 223 -22.40 3.07 8.38
CA ALA A 223 -22.30 3.20 6.94
C ALA A 223 -21.99 1.83 6.29
N LEU A 224 -21.04 1.09 6.85
CA LEU A 224 -20.65 -0.23 6.33
C LEU A 224 -21.77 -1.26 6.48
N GLU A 225 -22.46 -1.32 7.62
CA GLU A 225 -23.63 -2.19 7.82
C GLU A 225 -24.74 -1.91 6.81
N HIS A 226 -25.00 -0.62 6.54
CA HIS A 226 -25.97 -0.20 5.55
C HIS A 226 -25.56 -0.64 4.14
N LEU A 227 -24.32 -0.37 3.74
CA LEU A 227 -23.78 -0.79 2.45
C LEU A 227 -23.81 -2.32 2.27
N GLN A 228 -23.41 -3.07 3.30
CA GLN A 228 -23.43 -4.53 3.27
C GLN A 228 -24.84 -5.08 3.09
N THR A 229 -25.85 -4.49 3.74
CA THR A 229 -27.26 -4.88 3.53
C THR A 229 -27.65 -4.80 2.05
N ARG A 230 -27.27 -3.72 1.38
CA ARG A 230 -27.58 -3.50 -0.05
C ARG A 230 -26.77 -4.43 -0.96
N TYR A 231 -25.48 -4.60 -0.68
CA TYR A 231 -24.64 -5.50 -1.48
C TYR A 231 -25.05 -6.97 -1.36
N HIS A 232 -25.46 -7.43 -0.18
CA HIS A 232 -26.00 -8.78 0.00
C HIS A 232 -27.38 -8.96 -0.65
N ALA A 233 -28.14 -7.87 -0.86
CA ALA A 233 -29.34 -7.87 -1.69
C ALA A 233 -29.05 -7.88 -3.21
N GLY A 234 -27.77 -7.91 -3.62
CA GLY A 234 -27.35 -7.96 -5.02
C GLY A 234 -27.27 -6.59 -5.71
N GLU A 235 -27.36 -5.49 -4.95
CA GLU A 235 -27.27 -4.15 -5.52
C GLU A 235 -25.84 -3.81 -5.95
N THR A 236 -25.71 -2.99 -7.00
CA THR A 236 -24.47 -2.31 -7.37
C THR A 236 -24.72 -0.82 -7.30
N LEU A 237 -23.91 -0.09 -6.52
CA LEU A 237 -24.14 1.33 -6.25
C LEU A 237 -23.30 2.20 -7.18
N PRO A 238 -23.91 3.16 -7.91
CA PRO A 238 -23.17 4.25 -8.55
C PRO A 238 -22.38 5.07 -7.52
N ARG A 239 -21.28 5.69 -7.95
CA ARG A 239 -20.37 6.42 -7.06
C ARG A 239 -21.07 7.53 -6.29
N GLU A 240 -21.98 8.25 -6.94
CA GLU A 240 -22.71 9.37 -6.33
C GLU A 240 -23.62 8.89 -5.20
N ILE A 241 -24.29 7.75 -5.39
CA ILE A 241 -25.14 7.13 -4.36
C ILE A 241 -24.27 6.62 -3.21
N TRP A 242 -23.18 5.92 -3.53
CA TRP A 242 -22.23 5.46 -2.51
C TRP A 242 -21.71 6.62 -1.65
N GLN A 243 -21.32 7.74 -2.27
CA GLN A 243 -20.84 8.93 -1.54
C GLN A 243 -21.93 9.51 -0.63
N ALA A 244 -23.17 9.58 -1.11
CA ALA A 244 -24.29 10.07 -0.32
C ALA A 244 -24.59 9.18 0.90
N GLU A 245 -24.52 7.85 0.76
CA GLU A 245 -24.69 6.95 1.90
C GLU A 245 -23.55 7.09 2.92
N ILE A 246 -22.29 7.17 2.47
CA ILE A 246 -21.15 7.41 3.37
C ILE A 246 -21.34 8.73 4.14
N GLU A 247 -21.74 9.80 3.46
CA GLU A 247 -21.95 11.11 4.09
C GLU A 247 -23.10 11.09 5.09
N ARG A 248 -24.20 10.40 4.76
CA ARG A 248 -25.38 10.28 5.61
C ARG A 248 -25.05 9.73 7.00
N PHE A 249 -24.16 8.76 7.08
CA PHE A 249 -23.78 8.11 8.35
C PHE A 249 -22.50 8.69 8.97
N ARG A 250 -21.97 9.81 8.44
CA ARG A 250 -20.76 10.46 8.98
C ARG A 250 -20.97 10.94 10.42
N GLY A 251 -22.20 11.33 10.77
CA GLY A 251 -22.57 11.80 12.11
C GLY A 251 -22.70 10.70 13.17
N ASP A 252 -22.57 9.42 12.78
CA ASP A 252 -22.73 8.25 13.66
C ASP A 252 -21.40 7.52 13.85
N PRO A 253 -20.44 8.05 14.62
CA PRO A 253 -19.09 7.50 14.73
C PRO A 253 -18.99 6.27 15.66
N GLU A 254 -20.04 5.96 16.41
CA GLU A 254 -20.00 4.93 17.44
C GLU A 254 -19.72 3.54 16.83
N PRO A 255 -18.64 2.85 17.24
CA PRO A 255 -18.34 1.52 16.74
C PRO A 255 -19.39 0.50 17.15
N THR A 256 -19.85 -0.33 16.23
CA THR A 256 -20.74 -1.46 16.50
C THR A 256 -19.97 -2.78 16.61
N GLY A 257 -18.69 -2.77 16.24
CA GLY A 257 -17.87 -3.97 16.17
C GLY A 257 -17.89 -4.64 14.79
N PHE A 258 -18.37 -3.93 13.76
CA PHE A 258 -18.51 -4.41 12.37
C PHE A 258 -17.28 -5.20 11.86
N ALA A 259 -16.07 -4.74 12.23
CA ALA A 259 -14.83 -5.45 11.95
C ALA A 259 -13.90 -5.33 13.16
N SER A 260 -14.01 -6.28 14.09
CA SER A 260 -13.25 -6.29 15.34
C SER A 260 -12.73 -7.68 15.67
N PHE A 261 -11.50 -7.72 16.20
CA PHE A 261 -10.94 -8.92 16.81
C PHE A 261 -11.35 -8.99 18.28
N SER A 262 -11.38 -10.20 18.84
CA SER A 262 -11.36 -10.35 20.29
C SER A 262 -10.07 -9.75 20.87
N THR A 263 -10.07 -9.39 22.15
CA THR A 263 -8.87 -8.89 22.83
C THR A 263 -7.71 -9.88 22.75
N GLU A 264 -8.00 -11.18 22.83
CA GLU A 264 -7.01 -12.26 22.75
C GLU A 264 -6.41 -12.39 21.34
N ASP A 265 -7.25 -12.38 20.30
CA ASP A 265 -6.78 -12.47 18.91
C ASP A 265 -5.97 -11.24 18.51
N ALA A 266 -6.41 -10.04 18.93
CA ALA A 266 -5.66 -8.81 18.69
C ALA A 266 -4.29 -8.84 19.38
N ALA A 267 -4.23 -9.32 20.62
CA ALA A 267 -2.98 -9.48 21.37
C ALA A 267 -2.04 -10.50 20.70
N THR A 268 -2.58 -11.62 20.21
CA THR A 268 -1.82 -12.63 19.47
C THR A 268 -1.19 -12.04 18.20
N LEU A 269 -1.97 -11.32 17.40
CA LEU A 269 -1.49 -10.66 16.19
C LEU A 269 -0.51 -9.51 16.47
N GLN A 270 -0.68 -8.80 17.59
CA GLN A 270 0.27 -7.78 18.03
C GLN A 270 1.61 -8.40 18.45
N ALA A 271 1.58 -9.45 19.28
CA ALA A 271 2.80 -10.14 19.72
C ALA A 271 3.60 -10.69 18.53
N ARG A 272 2.90 -11.25 17.52
CA ARG A 272 3.51 -11.65 16.26
C ARG A 272 4.16 -10.47 15.53
N TYR A 273 3.45 -9.34 15.41
CA TYR A 273 3.99 -8.14 14.76
C TYR A 273 5.25 -7.64 15.45
N ASP A 274 5.25 -7.60 16.78
CA ASP A 274 6.40 -7.17 17.56
C ASP A 274 7.59 -8.11 17.34
N ALA A 275 7.37 -9.44 17.35
CA ALA A 275 8.42 -10.41 17.04
C ALA A 275 8.96 -10.24 15.60
N ASP A 276 8.09 -9.96 14.63
CA ASP A 276 8.49 -9.69 13.25
C ASP A 276 9.30 -8.39 13.12
N LEU A 277 8.98 -7.33 13.87
CA LEU A 277 9.79 -6.11 13.88
C LEU A 277 11.21 -6.37 14.41
N HIS A 278 11.36 -7.17 15.47
CA HIS A 278 12.69 -7.58 15.96
C HIS A 278 13.44 -8.38 14.88
N ARG A 279 12.77 -9.35 14.24
CA ARG A 279 13.36 -10.14 13.15
C ARG A 279 13.83 -9.27 12.00
N ILE A 280 13.08 -8.22 11.65
CA ILE A 280 13.43 -7.26 10.58
C ILE A 280 14.60 -6.37 10.99
N ALA A 281 14.64 -5.91 12.25
CA ALA A 281 15.73 -5.10 12.78
C ALA A 281 17.08 -5.81 12.71
N ASP A 282 17.09 -7.13 12.89
CA ASP A 282 18.27 -7.98 12.84
C ASP A 282 18.69 -8.38 11.41
N MET A 283 17.95 -7.98 10.38
CA MET A 283 18.30 -8.34 8.99
C MET A 283 19.36 -7.42 8.39
N ASP A 284 20.38 -8.02 7.80
CA ASP A 284 21.38 -7.29 7.01
C ASP A 284 20.76 -6.52 5.84
N GLY A 285 21.27 -5.31 5.63
CA GLY A 285 20.87 -4.44 4.50
C GLY A 285 19.52 -3.75 4.68
N ILE A 286 18.91 -3.82 5.86
CA ILE A 286 17.64 -3.16 6.18
C ILE A 286 17.85 -2.13 7.29
N THR A 287 17.26 -0.96 7.13
CA THR A 287 17.17 0.06 8.19
C THR A 287 15.74 0.09 8.72
N LEU A 288 15.52 -0.38 9.94
CA LEU A 288 14.26 -0.17 10.64
C LEU A 288 14.26 1.21 11.31
N ALA A 289 13.18 1.98 11.09
CA ALA A 289 13.01 3.34 11.57
C ALA A 289 11.68 3.52 12.32
#